data_AF-A0A6L8A136-F1
#
_entry.id   AF-A0A6L8A136-F1
#
_cell.length_a   1.000
_cell.length_b   1.000
_cell.length_c   1.000
_cell.angle_alpha   90.00
_cell.angle_beta   90.00
_cell.angle_gamma   90.00
#
_symmetry.space_group_name_H-M   'P 1'
#
loop_
_entity.id
_entity.type
_entity.pdbx_description
1 polymer ?
#
loop_
_entity_poly.entity_id
_entity_poly.type
_entity_poly.pdbx_seq_one_letter_code
_entity_poly.pdbx_strand_id
1 'polypeptide(L)'
;MERLTRRLHDAESALARLGEVLAIEAPTDVERDAAIQRFEFTFEAVWKAAQRYLAVVERIEAGSPGAVVRACRESGIGDEDTAEARLRATEDRNLTSHMYSEAMAQEIFARLPGHRDALAAWFADIAARSRQRP
;
A
#
# COMPACT_ATOMS: atom_id res chain seq x y z
N MET A 1 16.52 5.71 -12.43
CA MET A 1 15.30 5.11 -13.01
C MET A 1 15.18 3.60 -12.78
N GLU A 2 16.24 2.79 -12.98
CA GLU A 2 16.17 1.32 -12.81
C GLU A 2 15.65 0.86 -11.43
N ARG A 3 16.11 1.49 -10.33
CA ARG A 3 15.63 1.18 -8.97
C ARG A 3 14.14 1.51 -8.74
N LEU A 4 13.61 2.53 -9.41
CA LEU A 4 12.18 2.88 -9.34
C LEU A 4 11.35 1.83 -10.10
N THR A 5 11.80 1.47 -11.30
CA THR A 5 11.14 0.44 -12.13
C THR A 5 11.00 -0.88 -11.38
N ARG A 6 12.07 -1.33 -10.72
CA ARG A 6 12.03 -2.54 -9.88
C ARG A 6 11.02 -2.43 -8.74
N ARG A 7 10.98 -1.29 -8.03
CA ARG A 7 10.03 -1.07 -6.95
C ARG A 7 8.58 -1.03 -7.42
N LEU A 8 8.31 -0.48 -8.59
CA LEU A 8 6.99 -0.51 -9.20
C LEU A 8 6.57 -1.95 -9.54
N HIS A 9 7.46 -2.74 -10.14
CA HIS A 9 7.20 -4.16 -10.42
C HIS A 9 6.95 -4.98 -9.13
N ASP A 10 7.75 -4.76 -8.09
CA ASP A 10 7.58 -5.44 -6.80
C ASP A 10 6.22 -5.09 -6.16
N ALA A 11 5.83 -3.81 -6.23
CA ALA A 11 4.53 -3.34 -5.74
C ALA A 11 3.35 -3.93 -6.52
N GLU A 12 3.46 -3.99 -7.85
CA GLU A 12 2.46 -4.60 -8.73
C GLU A 12 2.26 -6.09 -8.41
N SER A 13 3.37 -6.81 -8.27
CA SER A 13 3.36 -8.24 -7.91
C SER A 13 2.76 -8.48 -6.52
N ALA A 14 3.06 -7.61 -5.55
CA ALA A 14 2.50 -7.72 -4.21
C ALA A 14 0.98 -7.47 -4.18
N LEU A 15 0.51 -6.44 -4.91
CA LEU A 15 -0.92 -6.14 -5.06
C LEU A 15 -1.70 -7.30 -5.69
N ALA A 16 -1.13 -7.96 -6.70
CA ALA A 16 -1.73 -9.14 -7.32
C ALA A 16 -1.90 -10.27 -6.29
N ARG A 17 -0.85 -10.56 -5.52
CA ARG A 17 -0.88 -11.59 -4.46
C ARG A 17 -1.87 -11.27 -3.34
N LEU A 18 -2.02 -10.00 -2.96
CA LEU A 18 -3.05 -9.61 -2.00
C LEU A 18 -4.46 -9.79 -2.61
N GLY A 19 -4.63 -9.53 -3.90
CA GLY A 19 -5.89 -9.80 -4.60
C GLY A 19 -6.27 -11.29 -4.60
N GLU A 20 -5.31 -12.18 -4.83
CA GLU A 20 -5.55 -13.64 -4.85
C GLU A 20 -6.15 -14.15 -3.54
N VAL A 21 -5.59 -13.76 -2.40
CA VAL A 21 -6.05 -14.25 -1.09
C VAL A 21 -7.39 -13.64 -0.69
N LEU A 22 -7.65 -12.39 -1.09
CA LEU A 22 -8.91 -11.71 -0.80
C LEU A 22 -10.07 -12.21 -1.68
N ALA A 23 -9.78 -12.96 -2.74
CA ALA A 23 -10.79 -13.58 -3.59
C ALA A 23 -11.34 -14.90 -3.00
N ILE A 24 -10.82 -15.36 -1.86
CA ILE A 24 -11.32 -16.56 -1.16
C ILE A 24 -12.62 -16.19 -0.44
N GLU A 25 -13.75 -16.81 -0.83
CA GLU A 25 -15.09 -16.47 -0.32
C GLU A 25 -15.28 -16.79 1.19
N ALA A 26 -14.63 -17.85 1.67
CA ALA A 26 -14.73 -18.32 3.06
C ALA A 26 -13.36 -18.73 3.61
N PRO A 27 -12.49 -17.76 3.93
CA PRO A 27 -11.12 -18.04 4.35
C PRO A 27 -11.08 -18.64 5.76
N THR A 28 -10.29 -19.70 5.88
CA THR A 28 -9.84 -20.25 7.16
C THR A 28 -9.03 -19.23 7.96
N ASP A 29 -8.81 -19.49 9.25
CA ASP A 29 -7.99 -18.61 10.10
C ASP A 29 -6.58 -18.43 9.53
N VAL A 30 -5.98 -19.52 9.02
CA VAL A 30 -4.66 -19.50 8.37
C VAL A 30 -4.66 -18.63 7.10
N GLU A 31 -5.73 -18.67 6.31
CA GLU A 31 -5.85 -17.84 5.11
C GLU A 31 -6.06 -16.36 5.46
N ARG A 32 -6.77 -16.06 6.56
CA ARG A 32 -6.88 -14.68 7.08
C ARG A 32 -5.53 -14.15 7.58
N ASP A 33 -4.79 -14.95 8.33
CA ASP A 33 -3.43 -14.60 8.76
C ASP A 33 -2.52 -14.37 7.56
N ALA A 34 -2.59 -15.24 6.55
CA ALA A 34 -1.87 -15.08 5.30
C ALA A 34 -2.28 -13.79 4.57
N ALA A 35 -3.56 -13.42 4.58
CA ALA A 35 -4.03 -12.17 3.99
C ALA A 35 -3.49 -10.93 4.70
N ILE A 36 -3.45 -10.95 6.03
CA ILE A 36 -2.88 -9.86 6.83
C ILE A 36 -1.38 -9.75 6.56
N GLN A 37 -0.66 -10.87 6.53
CA GLN A 37 0.76 -10.86 6.17
C GLN A 37 0.99 -10.34 4.74
N ARG A 38 0.12 -10.72 3.79
CA ARG A 38 0.15 -10.21 2.41
C ARG A 38 -0.14 -8.71 2.35
N PHE A 39 -1.04 -8.21 3.17
CA PHE A 39 -1.29 -6.79 3.31
C PHE A 39 -0.04 -6.05 3.82
N GLU A 40 0.60 -6.53 4.87
CA GLU A 40 1.81 -5.88 5.44
C GLU A 40 2.91 -5.70 4.39
N PHE A 41 3.30 -6.77 3.69
CA PHE A 41 4.36 -6.66 2.70
C PHE A 41 3.91 -5.89 1.45
N THR A 42 2.62 -5.91 1.10
CA THR A 42 2.07 -5.16 -0.04
C THR A 42 2.07 -3.67 0.26
N PHE A 43 1.62 -3.28 1.44
CA PHE A 43 1.75 -1.92 1.95
C PHE A 43 3.21 -1.48 1.87
N GLU A 44 4.13 -2.30 2.40
CA GLU A 44 5.57 -2.03 2.42
C GLU A 44 6.13 -1.78 1.01
N ALA A 45 5.76 -2.61 0.05
CA ALA A 45 6.18 -2.47 -1.34
C ALA A 45 5.65 -1.17 -1.98
N VAL A 46 4.35 -0.88 -1.81
CA VAL A 46 3.69 0.29 -2.42
C VAL A 46 4.22 1.60 -1.85
N TRP A 47 4.31 1.76 -0.52
CA TRP A 47 4.78 3.03 0.04
C TRP A 47 6.27 3.24 -0.25
N LYS A 48 7.08 2.18 -0.34
CA LYS A 48 8.49 2.28 -0.77
C LYS A 48 8.64 2.61 -2.26
N ALA A 49 7.71 2.18 -3.10
CA ALA A 49 7.66 2.61 -4.50
C ALA A 49 7.31 4.11 -4.58
N ALA A 50 6.30 4.56 -3.83
CA ALA A 50 5.92 5.97 -3.75
C ALA A 50 7.04 6.85 -3.18
N GLN A 51 7.70 6.41 -2.10
CA GLN A 51 8.88 7.08 -1.54
C GLN A 51 9.97 7.25 -2.61
N ARG A 52 10.24 6.17 -3.36
CA ARG A 52 11.27 6.23 -4.40
C ARG A 52 10.86 7.15 -5.54
N TYR A 53 9.58 7.15 -5.92
CA TYR A 53 9.03 8.07 -6.91
C TYR A 53 9.25 9.53 -6.47
N LEU A 54 8.84 9.88 -5.25
CA LEU A 54 9.01 11.24 -4.70
C LEU A 54 10.47 11.68 -4.74
N ALA A 55 11.40 10.81 -4.32
CA ALA A 55 12.82 11.16 -4.28
C ALA A 55 13.45 11.40 -5.66
N VAL A 56 13.04 10.64 -6.68
CA VAL A 56 13.68 10.72 -8.02
C VAL A 56 12.94 11.61 -9.00
N VAL A 57 11.61 11.68 -8.92
CA VAL A 57 10.77 12.43 -9.87
C VAL A 57 10.42 13.81 -9.31
N GLU A 58 9.97 13.89 -8.07
CA GLU A 58 9.58 15.15 -7.44
C GLU A 58 10.73 15.81 -6.64
N ARG A 59 11.84 15.08 -6.45
CA ARG A 59 13.01 15.51 -5.65
C ARG A 59 12.66 15.81 -4.19
N ILE A 60 11.67 15.09 -3.65
CA ILE A 60 11.20 15.20 -2.26
C ILE A 60 11.66 13.97 -1.48
N GLU A 61 12.35 14.20 -0.37
CA GLU A 61 12.75 13.16 0.58
C GLU A 61 11.71 13.03 1.69
N ALA A 62 11.21 11.81 1.92
CA ALA A 62 10.24 11.51 2.98
C ALA A 62 10.61 10.20 3.68
N GLY A 63 10.77 10.25 5.01
CA GLY A 63 11.39 9.16 5.78
C GLY A 63 10.44 8.12 6.40
N SER A 64 9.13 8.30 6.28
CA SER A 64 8.13 7.41 6.88
C SER A 64 6.89 7.28 5.99
N PRO A 65 6.08 6.21 6.14
CA PRO A 65 4.87 6.04 5.32
C PRO A 65 3.93 7.24 5.41
N GLY A 66 3.65 7.75 6.62
CA GLY A 66 2.80 8.94 6.79
C GLY A 66 3.39 10.21 6.17
N ALA A 67 4.72 10.39 6.21
CA ALA A 67 5.36 11.51 5.52
C ALA A 67 5.27 11.37 3.99
N VAL A 68 5.39 10.14 3.48
CA VAL A 68 5.25 9.83 2.06
C VAL A 68 3.82 10.08 1.57
N VAL A 69 2.79 9.71 2.36
CA VAL A 69 1.38 10.02 2.03
C VAL A 69 1.16 11.53 1.94
N ARG A 70 1.65 12.31 2.92
CA ARG A 70 1.54 13.78 2.91
C ARG A 70 2.24 14.41 1.70
N ALA A 71 3.49 14.02 1.44
CA ALA A 71 4.25 14.50 0.30
C ALA A 71 3.59 14.14 -1.05
N CYS A 72 2.98 12.96 -1.15
CA CYS A 72 2.17 12.60 -2.32
C CYS A 72 0.99 13.55 -2.51
N ARG A 73 0.23 13.83 -1.44
CA ARG A 73 -0.90 14.78 -1.50
C ARG A 73 -0.46 16.17 -1.95
N GLU A 74 0.61 16.69 -1.35
CA GLU A 74 1.20 18.00 -1.68
C GLU A 74 1.71 18.08 -3.13
N SER A 75 2.13 16.94 -3.70
CA SER A 75 2.56 16.82 -5.10
C SER A 75 1.40 16.53 -6.07
N GLY A 76 0.15 16.57 -5.58
CA GLY A 76 -1.06 16.31 -6.36
C GLY A 76 -1.22 14.85 -6.80
N ILE A 77 -0.70 13.90 -6.04
CA ILE A 77 -0.85 12.44 -6.27
C ILE A 77 -2.01 11.93 -5.40
N GLY A 78 -3.14 11.62 -6.05
CA GLY A 78 -4.43 11.38 -5.40
C GLY A 78 -5.13 12.66 -4.91
N ASP A 79 -6.38 12.49 -4.49
CA ASP A 79 -7.20 13.52 -3.83
C ASP A 79 -7.20 13.35 -2.30
N GLU A 80 -8.01 14.16 -1.61
CA GLU A 80 -8.12 14.13 -0.14
C GLU A 80 -8.63 12.78 0.37
N ASP A 81 -9.67 12.22 -0.27
CA ASP A 81 -10.24 10.93 0.10
C ASP A 81 -9.22 9.80 -0.07
N THR A 82 -8.43 9.86 -1.14
CA THR A 82 -7.35 8.89 -1.38
C THR A 82 -6.24 9.04 -0.34
N ALA A 83 -5.88 10.27 0.05
CA ALA A 83 -4.88 10.51 1.08
C ALA A 83 -5.33 9.94 2.43
N GLU A 84 -6.58 10.18 2.82
CA GLU A 84 -7.20 9.65 4.03
C GLU A 84 -7.22 8.11 4.02
N ALA A 85 -7.60 7.49 2.90
CA ALA A 85 -7.58 6.03 2.76
C ALA A 85 -6.16 5.44 2.94
N ARG A 86 -5.12 6.11 2.39
CA ARG A 86 -3.71 5.70 2.57
C ARG A 86 -3.23 5.88 4.01
N LEU A 87 -3.69 6.91 4.72
CA LEU A 87 -3.40 7.10 6.14
C LEU A 87 -4.02 5.99 6.98
N ARG A 88 -5.29 5.64 6.74
CA ARG A 88 -5.95 4.51 7.41
C ARG A 88 -5.23 3.18 7.16
N ALA A 89 -4.80 2.92 5.93
CA ALA A 89 -3.98 1.75 5.63
C ALA A 89 -2.64 1.77 6.39
N THR A 90 -2.04 2.95 6.60
CA THR A 90 -0.82 3.09 7.41
C THR A 90 -1.06 2.77 8.87
N GLU A 91 -2.18 3.25 9.43
CA GLU A 91 -2.58 3.00 10.81
C GLU A 91 -2.87 1.52 11.05
N ASP A 92 -3.69 0.90 10.20
CA ASP A 92 -4.02 -0.52 10.31
C ASP A 92 -2.78 -1.40 10.13
N ARG A 93 -1.85 -1.05 9.24
CA ARG A 93 -0.55 -1.74 9.15
C ARG A 93 0.25 -1.63 10.45
N ASN A 94 0.21 -0.50 11.15
CA ASN A 94 0.90 -0.40 12.44
C ASN A 94 0.23 -1.28 13.52
N LEU A 95 -1.07 -1.52 13.40
CA LEU A 95 -1.81 -2.40 14.31
C LEU A 95 -1.53 -3.89 14.06
N THR A 96 -1.18 -4.29 12.83
CA THR A 96 -0.91 -5.71 12.52
C THR A 96 0.27 -6.27 13.34
N SER A 97 1.29 -5.47 13.65
CA SER A 97 2.40 -5.87 14.53
C SER A 97 2.02 -6.08 15.99
N HIS A 98 0.82 -5.66 16.39
CA HIS A 98 0.28 -5.81 17.73
C HIS A 98 -0.84 -6.86 17.79
N MET A 99 -0.99 -7.71 16.77
CA MET A 99 -2.03 -8.74 16.73
C MET A 99 -1.86 -9.82 17.78
N TYR A 100 -2.52 -9.63 18.92
CA TYR A 100 -2.60 -10.62 20.01
C TYR A 100 -3.99 -11.27 20.14
N SER A 101 -5.00 -10.84 19.37
CA SER A 101 -6.37 -11.38 19.45
C SER A 101 -6.99 -11.69 18.09
N GLU A 102 -7.76 -12.77 18.05
CA GLU A 102 -8.51 -13.22 16.86
C GLU A 102 -9.53 -12.17 16.39
N ALA A 103 -10.21 -11.49 17.33
CA ALA A 103 -11.18 -10.44 17.02
C ALA A 103 -10.55 -9.30 16.20
N MET A 104 -9.33 -8.88 16.56
CA MET A 104 -8.64 -7.83 15.82
C MET A 104 -8.16 -8.31 14.44
N ALA A 105 -7.75 -9.58 14.31
CA ALA A 105 -7.42 -10.15 13.00
C ALA A 105 -8.64 -10.16 12.08
N GLN A 106 -9.84 -10.48 12.60
CA GLN A 106 -11.09 -10.42 11.84
C GLN A 106 -11.44 -8.98 11.41
N GLU A 107 -11.28 -8.00 12.32
CA GLU A 107 -11.52 -6.57 12.01
C GLU A 107 -10.56 -6.03 10.94
N ILE A 108 -9.27 -6.35 11.04
CA ILE A 108 -8.27 -5.95 10.02
C ILE A 108 -8.58 -6.64 8.71
N PHE A 109 -8.85 -7.96 8.73
CA PHE A 109 -9.20 -8.73 7.54
C PHE A 109 -10.39 -8.12 6.79
N ALA A 110 -11.45 -7.75 7.50
CA ALA A 110 -12.64 -7.12 6.93
C ALA A 110 -12.36 -5.79 6.21
N ARG A 111 -11.29 -5.07 6.61
CA ARG A 111 -10.87 -3.80 6.00
C ARG A 111 -9.90 -3.97 4.82
N LEU A 112 -9.28 -5.15 4.67
CA LEU A 112 -8.27 -5.38 3.63
C LEU A 112 -8.72 -5.11 2.19
N PRO A 113 -9.97 -5.40 1.77
CA PRO A 113 -10.41 -5.04 0.42
C PRO A 113 -10.30 -3.54 0.15
N GLY A 114 -10.76 -2.70 1.07
CA GLY A 114 -10.64 -1.24 0.95
C GLY A 114 -9.18 -0.77 0.96
N HIS A 115 -8.34 -1.39 1.79
CA HIS A 115 -6.90 -1.09 1.82
C HIS A 115 -6.20 -1.48 0.52
N ARG A 116 -6.55 -2.63 -0.05
CA ARG A 116 -6.03 -3.08 -1.34
C ARG A 116 -6.39 -2.05 -2.43
N ASP A 117 -7.63 -1.58 -2.45
CA ASP A 117 -8.08 -0.61 -3.45
C ASP A 117 -7.35 0.73 -3.31
N ALA A 118 -7.15 1.22 -2.07
CA ALA A 118 -6.37 2.43 -1.80
C ALA A 118 -4.90 2.29 -2.25
N LEU A 119 -4.28 1.14 -1.98
CA LEU A 119 -2.91 0.84 -2.41
C LEU A 119 -2.80 0.68 -3.93
N ALA A 120 -3.78 0.06 -4.57
CA ALA A 120 -3.84 -0.09 -6.02
C ALA A 120 -4.00 1.26 -6.74
N ALA A 121 -4.88 2.12 -6.24
CA ALA A 121 -5.04 3.48 -6.74
C ALA A 121 -3.76 4.30 -6.58
N TRP A 122 -3.09 4.18 -5.43
CA TRP A 122 -1.80 4.84 -5.21
C TRP A 122 -0.73 4.37 -6.20
N PHE A 123 -0.59 3.06 -6.36
CA PHE A 123 0.33 2.45 -7.32
C PHE A 123 0.03 2.92 -8.75
N ALA A 124 -1.23 2.91 -9.17
CA ALA A 124 -1.64 3.29 -10.53
C ALA A 124 -1.24 4.74 -10.86
N ASP A 125 -1.46 5.68 -9.93
CA ASP A 125 -1.12 7.09 -10.14
C ASP A 125 0.40 7.30 -10.27
N ILE A 126 1.20 6.75 -9.34
CA ILE A 126 2.66 6.87 -9.43
C ILE A 126 3.24 6.14 -10.65
N ALA A 127 2.67 4.99 -11.05
CA ALA A 127 3.12 4.24 -12.21
C ALA A 127 2.82 4.98 -13.51
N ALA A 128 1.62 5.59 -13.62
CA ALA A 128 1.24 6.40 -14.77
C ALA A 128 2.16 7.61 -14.93
N ARG A 129 2.40 8.36 -13.85
CA ARG A 129 3.29 9.54 -13.87
C ARG A 129 4.74 9.20 -14.16
N SER A 130 5.23 8.08 -13.64
CA SER A 130 6.59 7.60 -13.89
C SER A 130 6.88 7.34 -15.37
N ARG A 131 5.87 7.03 -16.17
CA ARG A 131 5.99 6.80 -17.62
C ARG A 131 5.97 8.09 -18.44
N GLN A 132 5.48 9.19 -17.86
CA GLN A 132 5.25 10.46 -18.56
C GLN A 132 6.38 11.48 -18.38
N ARG A 133 7.28 11.28 -17.41
CA ARG A 133 8.40 12.19 -17.15
C ARG A 133 9.73 11.52 -17.56
N PRO A 134 10.50 12.12 -18.49
CA PRO A 134 11.75 11.56 -19.02
C PRO A 134 12.87 11.50 -17.96
#